data_AF-A0A0T5ZAD2-F1
#
_entry.id   AF-A0A0T5ZAD2-F1
#
_cell.length_a   1.000
_cell.length_b   1.000
_cell.length_c   1.000
_cell.angle_alpha   90.00
_cell.angle_beta   90.00
_cell.angle_gamma   90.00
#
_symmetry.space_group_name_H-M   'P 1'
#
loop_
_entity.id
_entity.type
_entity.pdbx_description
1 polymer ?
#
loop_
_entity_poly.entity_id
_entity_poly.type
_entity_poly.pdbx_seq_one_letter_code
_entity_poly.pdbx_strand_id
1 'polypeptide(L)' 'MIEQMSQALSSGERIEIRGFGSFSLHYRPPRMGRNPKTGMTVALSGKYVPHFKPGKELRERVNRVATEVSDPSLASGNNP' A
#
# COMPACT_ATOMS: atom_id res chain seq x y z
N MET A 1 14.63 -4.10 11.18
CA MET A 1 14.06 -3.36 10.04
C MET A 1 12.59 -3.02 10.25
N ILE A 2 11.67 -3.99 10.36
CA ILE A 2 10.23 -3.71 10.58
C ILE A 2 9.99 -2.84 11.82
N GLU A 3 10.69 -3.13 12.92
CA GLU A 3 10.59 -2.30 14.14
C GLU A 3 10.94 -0.83 13.91
N GLN A 4 12.01 -0.55 13.16
CA GLN A 4 12.39 0.82 12.81
C GLN A 4 11.36 1.50 11.93
N MET A 5 10.71 0.76 11.03
CA MET A 5 9.61 1.29 10.21
C MET A 5 8.39 1.62 11.08
N SER A 6 8.04 0.75 12.04
CA SER A 6 6.98 0.99 13.01
C SER A 6 7.27 2.24 13.84
N GLN A 7 8.50 2.38 14.33
CA GLN A 7 8.92 3.52 15.13
C GLN A 7 8.84 4.83 14.32
N ALA A 8 9.42 4.88 13.13
CA ALA A 8 9.37 6.06 12.27
C ALA A 8 7.92 6.48 11.96
N LEU A 9 7.06 5.53 11.58
CA LEU A 9 5.64 5.83 11.33
C LEU A 9 4.90 6.27 12.60
N SER A 10 5.20 5.70 13.76
CA SER A 10 4.59 6.12 15.04
C SER A 10 4.96 7.55 15.42
N SER A 11 6.16 8.00 15.04
CA SER A 11 6.64 9.38 15.18
C SER A 11 6.08 10.34 14.11
N GLY A 12 5.28 9.83 13.17
CA GLY A 12 4.72 10.63 12.07
C GLY A 12 5.66 10.86 10.90
N GLU A 13 6.80 10.15 10.86
CA GLU A 13 7.79 10.28 9.80
C GLU A 13 7.33 9.57 8.52
N ARG A 14 7.89 10.02 7.39
CA ARG A 14 7.73 9.39 6.08
C ARG A 14 8.93 8.49 5.81
N ILE A 15 8.67 7.28 5.34
CA ILE A 15 9.71 6.32 4.93
C ILE A 15 9.70 6.24 3.40
N GLU A 16 10.87 6.37 2.78
CA GLU A 16 11.04 6.22 1.34
C GLU A 16 12.10 5.16 1.02
N ILE A 17 11.75 4.21 0.16
CA ILE A 17 12.61 3.11 -0.27
C ILE A 17 12.72 3.18 -1.79
N ARG A 18 13.90 3.61 -2.28
CA ARG A 18 14.18 3.76 -3.70
C ARG A 18 13.88 2.47 -4.46
N GLY A 19 13.17 2.58 -5.58
CA GLY A 19 12.73 1.43 -6.40
C GLY A 19 11.51 0.68 -5.87
N PHE A 20 11.16 0.83 -4.58
CA PHE A 20 10.03 0.12 -3.98
C PHE A 20 8.80 1.01 -3.78
N GLY A 21 8.95 2.15 -3.12
CA GLY A 21 7.83 3.06 -2.83
C GLY A 21 8.03 3.87 -1.55
N SER A 22 6.93 4.39 -1.01
CA SER A 22 6.95 5.17 0.22
C SER A 22 5.81 4.83 1.16
N PHE A 23 6.08 4.92 2.46
CA PHE A 23 5.10 4.81 3.53
C PHE A 23 4.92 6.17 4.19
N SER A 24 3.68 6.56 4.41
CA SER A 24 3.31 7.81 5.08
C SER A 24 2.05 7.61 5.89
N LEU A 25 1.81 8.43 6.90
CA LEU A 25 0.51 8.49 7.55
C LEU A 25 -0.47 9.32 6.74
N HIS A 26 -1.73 8.88 6.68
CA HIS A 26 -2.85 9.71 6.27
C HIS A 26 -3.79 9.91 7.44
N TYR A 27 -4.16 11.16 7.71
CA TYR A 27 -5.22 11.46 8.65
C TYR A 27 -6.59 11.09 8.06
N ARG A 28 -7.42 10.47 8.88
CA ARG A 28 -8.84 10.21 8.61
C ARG A 28 -9.63 10.99 9.65
N PRO A 29 -10.43 11.99 9.24
CA PRO A 29 -11.23 12.77 10.20
C PRO A 29 -12.30 11.90 10.86
N PRO A 30 -12.77 12.28 12.06
CA PRO A 30 -13.91 11.62 12.70
C PRO A 30 -15.12 11.63 11.78
N ARG A 31 -15.90 10.54 11.80
CA ARG A 31 -17.11 10.42 10.97
C ARG A 31 -18.11 9.45 11.59
N MET A 32 -19.33 9.47 11.09
CA MET A 32 -20.33 8.46 11.41
C MET A 32 -20.15 7.23 10.49
N GLY A 33 -20.05 6.06 11.09
CA GLY A 33 -20.09 4.76 10.41
C GLY A 33 -21.40 4.04 10.68
N ARG A 34 -21.54 2.85 10.12
CA ARG A 34 -22.63 1.93 10.45
C ARG A 34 -22.05 0.60 10.92
N ASN A 35 -22.64 0.03 11.96
CA ASN A 35 -22.34 -1.33 12.38
C ASN A 35 -22.82 -2.30 11.29
N PRO A 36 -21.95 -3.11 10.66
CA PRO A 36 -22.36 -4.02 9.58
C PRO A 36 -23.39 -5.06 10.02
N LYS A 37 -23.43 -5.41 11.31
CA LYS A 37 -24.34 -6.42 11.85
C LYS A 37 -25.72 -5.88 12.21
N THR A 38 -25.81 -4.62 12.68
CA THR A 38 -27.07 -4.04 13.20
C THR A 38 -27.59 -2.85 12.40
N GLY A 39 -26.80 -2.29 11.50
CA GLY A 39 -27.15 -1.09 10.73
C GLY A 39 -27.12 0.22 11.52
N MET A 40 -26.96 0.15 12.85
CA MET A 40 -26.94 1.33 13.72
C MET A 40 -25.75 2.24 13.41
N THR A 41 -25.99 3.55 13.49
CA THR A 41 -24.95 4.57 13.35
C THR A 41 -24.00 4.53 14.55
N VAL A 42 -22.69 4.55 14.30
CA VAL A 42 -21.66 4.59 15.34
C VAL A 42 -20.67 5.71 15.06
N ALA A 43 -20.23 6.41 16.11
CA ALA A 43 -19.19 7.42 15.98
C ALA A 43 -17.82 6.73 15.81
N LEU A 44 -17.08 7.13 14.78
CA LEU A 44 -15.71 6.71 14.53
C LEU A 44 -14.79 7.90 14.81
N SER A 45 -13.86 7.73 15.75
CA SER A 45 -12.86 8.74 16.06
C SER A 45 -11.90 8.95 14.88
N GLY A 46 -11.34 10.17 14.83
CA GLY A 46 -10.29 10.49 13.88
C GLY A 46 -9.03 9.69 14.19
N LYS A 47 -8.31 9.26 13.15
CA LYS A 47 -7.09 8.47 13.31
C LYS A 47 -6.14 8.64 12.14
N TYR A 48 -4.86 8.42 12.41
CA TYR A 48 -3.88 8.21 11.35
C TYR A 48 -3.89 6.76 10.90
N VAL A 49 -3.73 6.54 9.59
CA VAL A 49 -3.57 5.21 9.00
C VAL A 49 -2.30 5.19 8.15
N PRO A 50 -1.48 4.12 8.24
CA PRO A 50 -0.38 3.93 7.31
C PRO A 50 -0.91 3.84 5.87
N HIS A 51 -0.20 4.45 4.95
CA HIS A 51 -0.50 4.46 3.53
C HIS A 51 0.76 4.17 2.73
N PHE A 52 0.72 3.13 1.91
CA PHE A 52 1.81 2.78 1.00
C PHE A 52 1.52 3.32 -0.40
N LYS A 53 2.48 4.06 -0.96
CA LYS A 53 2.51 4.46 -2.36
C LYS A 53 3.57 3.63 -3.08
N PRO A 54 3.19 2.63 -3.90
CA PRO A 54 4.15 1.85 -4.66
C PRO A 54 4.88 2.73 -5.68
N GLY A 55 6.19 2.54 -5.80
CA GLY A 55 7.05 3.23 -6.75
C GLY A 55 6.84 2.73 -8.18
N LYS A 56 7.36 3.49 -9.16
CA LYS A 56 7.28 3.15 -10.59
C LYS A 56 7.85 1.76 -10.88
N GLU A 57 9.06 1.49 -10.40
CA GLU A 57 9.75 0.23 -10.65
C GLU A 57 9.02 -0.99 -10.09
N LEU A 58 8.48 -0.91 -8.86
CA LEU A 58 7.65 -1.97 -8.30
C LEU A 58 6.40 -2.23 -9.15
N ARG A 59 5.69 -1.17 -9.58
CA ARG A 59 4.51 -1.29 -10.45
C ARG A 59 4.86 -1.96 -11.78
N GLU A 60 5.95 -1.55 -12.41
CA GLU A 60 6.41 -2.11 -13.69
C GLU A 60 6.84 -3.57 -13.57
N ARG A 61 7.49 -3.95 -12.48
CA ARG A 61 7.86 -5.35 -12.21
C ARG A 61 6.60 -6.23 -12.03
N VAL A 62 5.62 -5.78 -11.26
CA VAL A 62 4.37 -6.53 -11.03
C VAL A 62 3.55 -6.64 -12.31
N ASN A 63 3.43 -5.56 -13.08
CA ASN A 63 2.67 -5.58 -14.33
C ASN A 63 3.30 -6.48 -15.39
N ARG A 64 4.63 -6.58 -15.46
CA ARG A 64 5.32 -7.50 -16.38
C ARG A 64 4.98 -8.96 -16.11
N VAL A 65 5.00 -9.36 -14.83
CA VAL A 65 4.59 -10.72 -14.42
C VAL A 65 3.14 -11.00 -14.80
N ALA A 66 2.24 -10.03 -14.64
CA ALA A 66 0.83 -10.19 -15.01
C ALA A 66 0.64 -10.45 -16.51
N THR A 67 1.44 -9.82 -17.36
CA THR A 67 1.40 -10.02 -18.82
C THR A 67 1.96 -11.38 -19.25
N GLU A 68 3.06 -11.83 -18.64
CA GLU A 68 3.71 -13.12 -18.97
C GLU A 68 2.85 -14.34 -18.56
N VAL A 69 2.03 -14.21 -17.51
CA VAL A 69 1.14 -15.28 -17.05
C VAL A 69 -0.15 -15.36 -17.88
N SER A 70 -0.56 -14.27 -18.53
CA SER A 70 -1.79 -14.22 -19.34
C SER A 70 -1.66 -14.77 -20.76
N ASP A 71 -0.43 -14.93 -21.27
CA ASP A 71 -0.17 -15.52 -22.58
C ASP A 71 1.16 -16.31 -22.58
N PRO A 72 1.12 -17.65 -22.42
CA PRO A 72 2.31 -18.49 -22.43
C PRO A 72 3.08 -18.47 -23.76
N SER A 73 2.48 -17.96 -24.85
CA SER A 73 3.11 -17.89 -26.17
C SER A 73 4.07 -16.71 -26.34
N LEU A 74 4.05 -15.73 -25.43
CA LEU A 74 4.97 -14.60 -25.40
C LEU A 74 6.23 -14.86 -24.53
N ALA A 75 6.28 -16.00 -23.83
CA ALA A 75 7.44 -16.44 -23.07
C ALA A 75 8.52 -17.05 -23.99
N SER A 76 8.97 -16.30 -25.00
CA SER A 76 10.16 -16.66 -25.77
C SER A 76 10.78 -15.42 -26.39
N GLY A 77 11.97 -15.04 -25.93
CA GLY A 77 12.75 -13.97 -26.55
C GLY A 77 13.97 -13.49 -25.79
N ASN A 78 14.96 -14.38 -25.63
CA ASN A 78 16.39 -14.11 -25.43
C ASN A 78 16.89 -13.32 -24.20
N ASN A 79 17.68 -14.01 -23.37
CA ASN A 79 18.84 -13.45 -22.67
C ASN A 79 19.95 -14.52 -22.68
N PRO A 80 21.22 -14.11 -22.81
CA PRO A 80 22.19 -14.48 -23.87
C PRO A 80 22.36 -15.97 -24.19
#